data_AF-A0A0M2V5Q1-F1
#
_entry.id   AF-A0A0M2V5Q1-F1
#
_cell.length_a   1.000
_cell.length_b   1.000
_cell.length_c   1.000
_cell.angle_alpha   90.00
_cell.angle_beta   90.00
_cell.angle_gamma   90.00
#
_symmetry.space_group_name_H-M   'P 1'
#
loop_
_entity.id
_entity.type
_entity.pdbx_description
1 polymer ?
#
loop_
_entity_poly.entity_id
_entity_poly.type
_entity_poly.pdbx_seq_one_letter_code
_entity_poly.pdbx_strand_id
1 'polypeptide(L)'
;MLWPLIKDSVPLKAIILLVLMLLLWWFNWYTAGTVLLLLIADIVVSFSLTPANKGEFVFSKDIQRLFSIDGSWLQVAMDRARISDIKQLNLYQKDQLAYVDFKLNQNMQVRYKFPLQQYQPLLQWLQQHLPQTQIITGFKS
;
A
#
# COMPACT_ATOMS: atom_id res chain seq x y z
N MET A 1 7.45 13.47 19.00
CA MET A 1 8.33 12.89 17.96
C MET A 1 9.48 12.15 18.62
N LEU A 2 9.32 10.85 18.92
CA LEU A 2 10.39 10.00 19.50
C LEU A 2 10.54 8.66 18.74
N TRP A 3 9.71 8.44 17.72
CA TRP A 3 9.69 7.24 16.89
C TRP A 3 11.04 6.87 16.22
N PRO A 4 11.89 7.82 15.76
CA PRO A 4 13.15 7.43 15.12
C PRO A 4 14.25 7.00 16.10
N LEU A 5 14.14 7.28 17.40
CA LEU A 5 15.17 6.89 18.40
C LEU A 5 15.08 5.41 18.82
N ILE A 6 13.91 4.79 18.64
CA ILE A 6 13.62 3.40 19.07
C ILE A 6 14.22 2.38 18.08
N LYS A 7 14.47 2.78 16.83
CA LYS A 7 14.82 1.85 15.77
C LYS A 7 16.26 1.32 15.88
N ASP A 8 17.21 2.17 16.27
CA ASP A 8 18.64 1.89 16.07
C ASP A 8 19.52 1.75 17.32
N SER A 9 18.96 1.86 18.53
CA SER A 9 19.77 1.73 19.76
C SER A 9 19.38 0.50 20.59
N VAL A 10 20.20 -0.55 20.49
CA VAL A 10 20.22 -1.71 21.41
C VAL A 10 20.13 -1.31 22.89
N PRO A 11 20.84 -0.25 23.38
CA PRO A 11 20.72 0.15 24.78
C PRO A 11 19.35 0.73 25.16
N LEU A 12 18.63 1.40 24.23
CA LEU A 12 17.31 1.96 24.53
C LEU A 12 16.25 0.86 24.64
N LYS A 13 16.35 -0.17 23.81
CA LYS A 13 15.51 -1.38 23.94
C LYS A 13 15.77 -2.11 25.26
N ALA A 14 17.03 -2.18 25.68
CA ALA A 14 17.41 -2.75 26.97
C ALA A 14 16.86 -1.92 28.15
N ILE A 15 16.91 -0.59 28.09
CA ILE A 15 16.35 0.29 29.12
C ILE A 15 14.82 0.13 29.21
N ILE A 16 14.12 0.06 28.07
CA ILE A 16 12.67 -0.17 28.04
C ILE A 16 12.33 -1.54 28.66
N LEU A 17 13.09 -2.58 28.33
CA LEU A 17 12.93 -3.91 28.92
C LEU A 17 13.21 -3.92 30.43
N LEU A 18 14.20 -3.15 30.89
CA LEU A 18 14.57 -3.05 32.30
C LEU A 18 13.51 -2.29 33.11
N VAL A 19 12.95 -1.22 32.54
CA VAL A 19 11.81 -0.48 33.11
C VAL A 19 10.55 -1.35 33.14
N LEU A 20 10.29 -2.12 32.08
CA LEU A 20 9.23 -3.14 32.08
C LEU A 20 9.47 -4.19 33.16
N MET A 21 10.67 -4.74 33.29
CA MET A 21 11.02 -5.70 34.34
C MET A 21 10.81 -5.14 35.75
N LEU A 22 11.20 -3.89 36.00
CA LEU A 22 11.00 -3.21 37.29
C LEU A 22 9.52 -2.94 37.59
N LEU A 23 8.75 -2.56 36.57
CA LEU A 23 7.29 -2.39 36.69
C LEU A 23 6.60 -3.74 36.96
N LEU A 24 7.02 -4.80 36.28
CA LEU A 24 6.53 -6.17 36.47
C LEU A 24 6.90 -6.73 37.86
N TRP A 25 8.00 -6.28 38.44
CA TRP A 25 8.43 -6.67 39.78
C TRP A 25 7.67 -5.91 40.88
N TRP A 26 7.37 -4.64 40.66
CA TRP A 26 6.67 -3.79 41.64
C TRP A 26 5.15 -4.01 41.66
N PHE A 27 4.56 -4.37 40.51
CA PHE A 27 3.12 -4.53 40.36
C PHE A 27 2.78 -6.01 40.15
N ASN A 28 2.06 -6.60 41.13
CA ASN A 28 1.50 -7.96 41.14
C ASN A 28 1.30 -8.56 39.73
N TRP A 29 1.71 -9.80 39.52
CA TRP A 29 1.68 -10.51 38.22
C TRP A 29 0.38 -10.41 37.38
N TYR A 30 -0.75 -10.08 37.99
CA TYR A 30 -2.00 -9.76 37.29
C TYR A 30 -1.93 -8.50 36.43
N THR A 31 -1.22 -7.47 36.89
CA THR A 31 -0.97 -6.22 36.13
C THR A 31 0.01 -6.42 34.98
N ALA A 32 0.99 -7.32 35.16
CA ALA A 32 1.86 -7.80 34.09
C ALA A 32 1.08 -8.40 32.94
N GLY A 33 0.14 -9.30 33.26
CA GLY A 33 -0.70 -9.97 32.27
C GLY A 33 -1.61 -9.00 31.51
N THR A 34 -2.21 -8.03 32.21
CA THR A 34 -3.06 -7.01 31.57
C THR A 34 -2.28 -6.07 30.66
N VAL A 35 -1.07 -5.64 31.05
CA VAL A 35 -0.21 -4.82 30.18
C VAL A 35 0.25 -5.61 28.96
N LEU A 36 0.58 -6.90 29.11
CA LEU A 36 0.95 -7.74 27.98
C LEU A 36 -0.22 -7.96 27.01
N LEU A 37 -1.42 -8.20 27.54
CA LEU A 37 -2.65 -8.32 26.74
C LEU A 37 -2.99 -7.01 26.01
N LEU A 38 -2.82 -5.86 26.66
CA LEU A 38 -3.03 -4.55 26.03
C LEU A 38 -2.00 -4.30 24.93
N LEU A 39 -0.73 -4.66 25.12
CA LEU A 39 0.29 -4.54 24.07
C LEU A 39 0.02 -5.48 22.89
N ILE A 40 -0.40 -6.72 23.14
CA ILE A 40 -0.79 -7.66 22.07
C ILE A 40 -2.04 -7.14 21.35
N ALA A 41 -3.03 -6.64 22.08
CA ALA A 41 -4.22 -6.02 21.50
C ALA A 41 -3.83 -4.80 20.65
N ASP A 42 -2.93 -3.94 21.12
CA ASP A 42 -2.48 -2.76 20.38
C ASP A 42 -1.66 -3.13 19.13
N ILE A 43 -0.89 -4.22 19.18
CA ILE A 43 -0.19 -4.77 18.00
C ILE A 43 -1.19 -5.38 17.02
N VAL A 44 -2.15 -6.18 17.48
CA VAL A 44 -3.19 -6.78 16.62
C VAL A 44 -4.08 -5.69 16.03
N VAL A 45 -4.44 -4.68 16.80
CA VAL A 45 -5.17 -3.49 16.36
C VAL A 45 -4.31 -2.68 15.39
N SER A 46 -3.01 -2.49 15.64
CA SER A 46 -2.12 -1.81 14.68
C SER A 46 -1.94 -2.59 13.38
N PHE A 47 -1.95 -3.93 13.40
CA PHE A 47 -1.89 -4.80 12.21
C PHE A 47 -3.25 -4.99 11.51
N SER A 48 -4.37 -4.83 12.22
CA SER A 48 -5.73 -4.98 11.66
C SER A 48 -6.38 -3.63 11.28
N LEU A 49 -6.00 -2.54 11.96
CA LEU A 49 -6.33 -1.14 11.66
C LEU A 49 -5.20 -0.41 10.92
N THR A 50 -4.10 -1.06 10.57
CA THR A 50 -3.53 -0.74 9.25
C THR A 50 -4.46 -1.44 8.27
N PRO A 51 -5.48 -0.74 7.71
CA PRO A 51 -6.09 -1.27 6.51
C PRO A 51 -4.94 -1.60 5.58
N ALA A 52 -4.92 -2.81 5.03
CA ALA A 52 -4.27 -3.05 3.75
C ALA A 52 -4.76 -1.91 2.88
N ASN A 53 -3.89 -0.91 2.72
CA ASN A 53 -4.27 0.44 2.36
C ASN A 53 -5.00 0.28 1.04
N LYS A 54 -6.34 0.39 1.06
CA LYS A 54 -7.12 0.57 -0.16
C LYS A 54 -6.76 1.98 -0.57
N GLY A 55 -5.55 2.14 -1.11
CA GLY A 55 -4.79 3.38 -1.10
C GLY A 55 -5.62 4.52 -1.66
N GLU A 56 -5.42 5.69 -1.07
CA GLU A 56 -5.91 6.94 -1.64
C GLU A 56 -5.40 7.06 -3.09
N PHE A 57 -6.25 7.57 -4.00
CA PHE A 57 -5.82 7.80 -5.37
C PHE A 57 -4.74 8.87 -5.42
N VAL A 58 -3.53 8.46 -5.80
CA VAL A 58 -2.39 9.38 -5.93
C VAL A 58 -2.56 10.20 -7.21
N PHE A 59 -2.46 11.53 -7.10
CA PHE A 59 -2.56 12.39 -8.28
C PHE A 59 -1.27 12.33 -9.09
N SER A 60 -1.36 11.98 -10.37
CA SER A 60 -0.25 12.06 -11.32
C SER A 60 -0.52 13.12 -12.38
N LYS A 61 0.46 14.01 -12.59
CA LYS A 61 0.44 15.00 -13.68
C LYS A 61 0.70 14.36 -15.04
N ASP A 62 1.47 13.27 -15.08
CA ASP A 62 1.80 12.54 -16.30
C ASP A 62 1.76 11.05 -15.98
N ILE A 63 0.62 10.42 -16.29
CA ILE A 63 0.39 9.01 -15.95
C ILE A 63 1.26 8.11 -16.82
N GLN A 64 1.51 8.45 -18.09
CA GLN A 64 2.23 7.57 -19.01
C GLN A 64 3.68 7.36 -18.59
N ARG A 65 4.34 8.38 -18.04
CA ARG A 65 5.71 8.24 -17.50
C ARG A 65 5.83 7.27 -16.34
N LEU A 66 4.73 7.01 -15.63
CA LEU A 66 4.74 6.03 -14.55
C LEU A 66 4.73 4.61 -15.08
N PHE A 67 4.26 4.37 -16.30
CA PHE A 67 4.14 3.04 -16.87
C PHE A 67 5.31 2.81 -17.84
N SER A 68 6.01 1.70 -17.63
CA SER A 68 7.05 1.24 -18.54
C SER A 68 6.97 -0.27 -18.65
N ILE A 69 7.41 -0.80 -19.79
CA ILE A 69 7.40 -2.23 -20.05
C ILE A 69 8.79 -2.68 -20.40
N ASP A 70 9.22 -3.72 -19.71
CA ASP A 70 10.49 -4.39 -19.92
C ASP A 70 10.20 -5.88 -20.20
N GLY A 71 10.02 -6.18 -21.49
CA GLY A 71 9.67 -7.51 -21.97
C GLY A 71 8.34 -8.03 -21.40
N SER A 72 8.42 -8.97 -20.46
CA SER A 72 7.25 -9.59 -19.80
C SER A 72 6.84 -8.92 -18.48
N TRP A 73 7.53 -7.85 -18.09
CA TRP A 73 7.30 -7.13 -16.85
C TRP A 73 6.66 -5.77 -17.14
N LEU A 74 5.57 -5.48 -16.42
CA LEU A 74 5.02 -4.15 -16.28
C LEU A 74 5.66 -3.49 -15.07
N GLN A 75 6.33 -2.36 -15.29
CA GLN A 75 6.82 -1.49 -14.24
C GLN A 75 5.91 -0.28 -14.10
N VAL A 76 5.47 -0.04 -12.87
CA VAL A 76 4.71 1.15 -12.49
C VAL A 76 5.48 1.89 -11.41
N ALA A 77 5.95 3.10 -11.73
CA ALA A 77 6.88 3.88 -10.91
C ALA A 77 8.14 3.07 -10.55
N MET A 78 8.32 2.69 -9.29
CA MET A 78 9.48 1.93 -8.81
C MET A 78 9.21 0.42 -8.69
N ASP A 79 7.95 -0.02 -8.86
CA ASP A 79 7.54 -1.41 -8.67
C ASP A 79 7.33 -2.12 -10.00
N ARG A 80 7.57 -3.43 -10.01
CA ARG A 80 7.41 -4.28 -11.20
C ARG A 80 6.61 -5.54 -10.91
N ALA A 81 5.83 -5.99 -11.89
CA ALA A 81 5.20 -7.30 -11.86
C ALA A 81 5.10 -7.91 -13.26
N ARG A 82 4.89 -9.22 -13.32
CA ARG A 82 4.69 -9.91 -14.59
C ARG A 82 3.34 -9.52 -15.16
N ILE A 83 3.30 -9.26 -16.46
CA ILE A 83 2.06 -8.95 -17.19
C ILE A 83 1.02 -10.07 -17.01
N SER A 84 1.47 -11.33 -16.95
CA SER A 84 0.62 -12.51 -16.70
C SER A 84 -0.16 -12.47 -15.39
N ASP A 85 0.35 -11.75 -14.39
CA ASP A 85 -0.24 -11.72 -13.05
C ASP A 85 -1.35 -10.65 -12.95
N ILE A 86 -1.41 -9.75 -13.94
CA ILE A 86 -2.36 -8.65 -14.02
C ILE A 86 -3.61 -9.12 -14.76
N LYS A 87 -4.57 -9.64 -14.00
CA LYS A 87 -5.81 -10.21 -14.55
C LYS A 87 -6.80 -9.13 -15.00
N GLN A 88 -6.95 -8.07 -14.20
CA GLN A 88 -7.97 -7.06 -14.38
C GLN A 88 -7.43 -5.67 -14.09
N LEU A 89 -7.78 -4.72 -14.94
CA LEU A 89 -7.47 -3.31 -14.79
C LEU A 89 -8.73 -2.47 -14.95
N ASN A 90 -9.02 -1.64 -13.96
CA ASN A 90 -10.14 -0.70 -14.04
C ASN A 90 -9.61 0.65 -14.51
N LEU A 91 -10.19 1.15 -15.60
CA LEU A 91 -9.90 2.48 -16.13
C LEU A 91 -11.22 3.23 -16.29
N TYR A 92 -11.42 4.31 -15.55
CA TYR A 92 -12.68 5.04 -15.55
C TYR A 92 -12.49 6.55 -15.44
N GLN A 93 -13.55 7.30 -15.69
CA GLN A 93 -13.56 8.76 -15.68
C GLN A 93 -14.61 9.24 -14.69
N LYS A 94 -14.30 10.30 -13.92
CA LYS A 94 -15.21 10.94 -12.97
C LYS A 94 -14.78 12.39 -12.70
N ASP A 95 -15.72 13.32 -12.68
CA ASP A 95 -15.52 14.72 -12.28
C ASP A 95 -14.30 15.40 -12.95
N GLN A 96 -14.18 15.29 -14.27
CA GLN A 96 -13.08 15.83 -15.09
C GLN A 96 -11.69 15.19 -14.86
N LEU A 97 -11.63 14.11 -14.08
CA LEU A 97 -10.43 13.31 -13.86
C LEU A 97 -10.62 11.90 -14.40
N ALA A 98 -9.50 11.27 -14.72
CA ALA A 98 -9.42 9.86 -15.05
C ALA A 98 -8.73 9.11 -13.92
N TYR A 99 -9.10 7.84 -13.77
CA TYR A 99 -8.69 6.98 -12.67
C TYR A 99 -8.27 5.63 -13.22
N VAL A 100 -7.18 5.10 -12.66
CA VAL A 100 -6.71 3.75 -12.91
C VAL A 100 -6.60 3.02 -11.57
N ASP A 101 -7.23 1.85 -11.47
CA ASP A 101 -7.17 0.98 -10.29
C ASP A 101 -6.93 -0.46 -10.74
N PHE A 102 -5.79 -1.01 -10.37
CA PHE A 102 -5.51 -2.43 -10.55
C PHE A 102 -4.50 -2.95 -9.54
N LYS A 103 -4.47 -4.27 -9.39
CA LYS A 103 -3.50 -4.94 -8.53
C LYS A 103 -2.27 -5.31 -9.36
N LEU A 104 -1.11 -4.71 -9.06
CA LEU A 104 0.13 -5.02 -9.78
C LEU A 104 0.72 -6.35 -9.31
N ASN A 105 0.73 -6.61 -8.00
CA ASN A 105 1.15 -7.89 -7.42
C ASN A 105 0.34 -8.20 -6.14
N GLN A 106 0.61 -9.32 -5.46
CA GLN A 106 -0.15 -9.72 -4.26
C GLN A 106 -0.22 -8.64 -3.16
N ASN A 107 0.78 -7.76 -3.10
CA ASN A 107 0.98 -6.79 -2.02
C ASN A 107 0.85 -5.32 -2.47
N MET A 108 0.70 -5.05 -3.77
CA MET A 108 0.73 -3.68 -4.32
C MET A 108 -0.46 -3.43 -5.23
N GLN A 109 -1.18 -2.36 -4.91
CA GLN A 109 -2.32 -1.85 -5.67
C GLN A 109 -1.98 -0.50 -6.28
N VAL A 110 -2.08 -0.43 -7.61
CA VAL A 110 -1.86 0.78 -8.40
C VAL A 110 -3.15 1.58 -8.43
N ARG A 111 -3.14 2.77 -7.82
CA ARG A 111 -4.30 3.67 -7.73
C ARG A 111 -3.87 5.10 -8.03
N TYR A 112 -4.11 5.54 -9.26
CA TYR A 112 -3.80 6.89 -9.69
C TYR A 112 -5.03 7.62 -10.21
N LYS A 113 -5.08 8.93 -9.93
CA LYS A 113 -5.98 9.89 -10.56
C LYS A 113 -5.16 10.87 -11.41
N PHE A 114 -5.62 11.21 -12.59
CA PHE A 114 -4.85 12.01 -13.56
C PHE A 114 -5.77 12.83 -14.47
N PRO A 115 -5.24 13.83 -15.21
CA PRO A 115 -6.04 14.66 -16.11
C PRO A 115 -6.72 13.84 -17.21
N LEU A 116 -8.00 14.14 -17.49
CA LEU A 116 -8.81 13.42 -18.47
C LEU A 116 -8.18 13.35 -19.88
N GLN A 117 -7.42 14.38 -20.25
CA GLN A 117 -6.69 14.46 -21.53
C GLN A 117 -5.76 13.25 -21.76
N GLN A 118 -5.28 12.62 -20.70
CA GLN A 118 -4.37 11.47 -20.77
C GLN A 118 -5.11 10.12 -20.73
N TYR A 119 -6.43 10.11 -20.57
CA TYR A 119 -7.22 8.87 -20.54
C TYR A 119 -7.10 8.08 -21.83
N GLN A 120 -7.38 8.72 -22.97
CA GLN A 120 -7.40 8.06 -24.26
C GLN A 120 -6.02 7.48 -24.65
N PRO A 121 -4.91 8.23 -24.55
CA PRO A 121 -3.61 7.68 -24.89
C PRO A 121 -3.14 6.61 -23.89
N LEU A 122 -3.51 6.70 -22.61
CA LEU A 122 -3.23 5.61 -21.65
C LEU A 122 -4.03 4.34 -22.01
N LEU A 123 -5.31 4.47 -22.35
CA LEU A 123 -6.13 3.33 -22.76
C LEU A 123 -5.53 2.63 -23.99
N GLN A 124 -5.12 3.39 -25.00
CA GLN A 124 -4.46 2.84 -26.19
C GLN A 124 -3.15 2.13 -25.84
N TRP A 125 -2.33 2.75 -24.99
CA TRP A 125 -1.07 2.16 -24.55
C TRP A 125 -1.29 0.84 -23.79
N LEU A 126 -2.27 0.81 -22.87
CA LEU A 126 -2.64 -0.39 -22.11
C LEU A 126 -3.17 -1.50 -23.03
N GLN A 127 -4.01 -1.17 -24.02
CA GLN A 127 -4.50 -2.15 -24.98
C GLN A 127 -3.38 -2.73 -25.85
N GLN A 128 -2.42 -1.91 -26.25
CA GLN A 128 -1.30 -2.32 -27.08
C GLN A 128 -0.34 -3.25 -26.32
N HIS A 129 -0.07 -2.96 -25.04
CA HIS A 129 0.98 -3.68 -24.32
C HIS A 129 0.47 -4.69 -23.28
N LEU A 130 -0.81 -4.61 -22.89
CA LEU A 130 -1.48 -5.57 -22.00
C LEU A 130 -2.71 -6.18 -22.70
N PRO A 131 -2.57 -6.79 -23.89
CA PRO A 131 -3.71 -7.29 -24.67
C PRO A 131 -4.44 -8.45 -23.97
N GLN A 132 -3.77 -9.13 -23.04
CA GLN A 132 -4.32 -10.27 -22.28
C GLN A 132 -5.06 -9.83 -21.00
N THR A 133 -4.87 -8.59 -20.57
CA THR A 133 -5.49 -8.07 -19.35
C THR A 133 -6.89 -7.55 -19.65
N GLN A 134 -7.87 -7.95 -18.84
CA GLN A 134 -9.23 -7.44 -18.99
C GLN A 134 -9.29 -5.98 -18.52
N ILE A 135 -9.43 -5.05 -19.45
CA ILE A 135 -9.60 -3.62 -19.16
C ILE A 135 -11.09 -3.33 -19.00
N ILE A 136 -11.51 -3.04 -17.78
CA ILE A 136 -12.88 -2.64 -17.47
C ILE A 136 -12.96 -1.12 -17.61
N THR A 137 -13.61 -0.69 -18.69
CA THR A 137 -13.91 0.73 -18.95
C THR A 137 -15.32 1.04 -18.50
N GLY A 138 -15.47 1.79 -17.40
CA GLY A 138 -16.79 2.21 -16.89
C GLY A 138 -16.87 2.20 -15.37
N PHE A 139 -17.56 3.18 -14.82
CA PHE A 139 -17.87 3.20 -13.39
C PHE A 139 -19.00 2.19 -13.15
N LYS A 140 -18.76 1.14 -12.35
CA LYS A 140 -19.88 0.37 -11.80
C LYS A 140 -20.56 1.28 -10.78
N SER A 141 -21.72 1.80 -11.19
CA SER A 141 -22.67 2.51 -10.34
C SER A 141 -23.13 1.64 -9.17
#